data_AF-A0A6N4SRW1-F1
#
_entry.id   AF-A0A6N4SRW1-F1
#
_cell.length_a   1.000
_cell.length_b   1.000
_cell.length_c   1.000
_cell.angle_alpha   90.00
_cell.angle_beta   90.00
_cell.angle_gamma   90.00
#
_symmetry.space_group_name_H-M   'P 1'
#
loop_
_entity.id
_entity.type
_entity.pdbx_description
1 polymer ?
#
loop_
_entity_poly.entity_id
_entity_poly.type
_entity_poly.pdbx_seq_one_letter_code
_entity_poly.pdbx_strand_id
1 'polypeptide(L)'
;MNFKNITIEYNYLDLPAPFCYTKKLKITPTATGLHTEYALEYIDREDFSQEELEDEGFSGDDNESWKGDLHTNWLETLDHLTTIKRGEKASSANECIVHIDGEVFDTYGNESRWDYFIQEITQAIYETATWEEALTIRYCKKESDKAPIQKLQIFFRTRTATLNQTDKTAKSVEWNHIQQLLKLYYLQEFKEGEHSNKIPNQAGIYSDPSDGFWYGIKNSSANLNKGQQEKLIQVLEEIFG
;
A
#
# COMPACT_ATOMS: atom_id res chain seq x y z
N MET A 1 8.35 25.11 12.57
CA MET A 1 8.86 23.96 11.78
C MET A 1 9.31 24.52 10.44
N ASN A 2 10.50 24.13 9.96
CA ASN A 2 10.95 24.52 8.63
C ASN A 2 10.47 23.43 7.69
N PHE A 3 9.43 23.73 6.93
CA PHE A 3 8.82 22.78 6.01
C PHE A 3 9.74 22.59 4.80
N LYS A 4 10.16 21.36 4.54
CA LYS A 4 11.08 21.06 3.44
C LYS A 4 10.29 20.65 2.20
N ASN A 5 10.69 21.17 1.04
CA ASN A 5 10.20 20.69 -0.24
C ASN A 5 10.86 19.36 -0.58
N ILE A 6 10.08 18.39 -1.04
CA ILE A 6 10.58 17.07 -1.37
C ILE A 6 10.27 16.77 -2.83
N THR A 7 11.27 16.33 -3.59
CA THR A 7 11.07 15.77 -4.93
C THR A 7 11.58 14.34 -4.92
N ILE A 8 10.82 13.42 -5.49
CA ILE A 8 11.15 12.00 -5.58
C ILE A 8 11.04 11.61 -7.05
N GLU A 9 12.09 10.98 -7.56
CA GLU A 9 12.10 10.30 -8.84
C GLU A 9 12.31 8.81 -8.56
N TYR A 10 11.33 8.00 -8.95
CA TYR A 10 11.28 6.58 -8.61
C TYR A 10 11.12 5.75 -9.88
N ASN A 11 12.08 4.87 -10.15
CA ASN A 11 12.03 3.94 -11.27
C ASN A 11 11.63 2.57 -10.73
N TYR A 12 10.43 2.11 -11.09
CA TYR A 12 9.94 0.79 -10.73
C TYR A 12 10.36 -0.21 -11.82
N LEU A 13 11.38 -1.00 -11.51
CA LEU A 13 12.05 -1.91 -12.44
C LEU A 13 11.92 -3.38 -12.03
N ASP A 14 11.17 -3.66 -10.95
CA ASP A 14 10.90 -5.02 -10.49
C ASP A 14 10.08 -5.84 -11.50
N LEU A 15 9.33 -5.18 -12.39
CA LEU A 15 8.59 -5.81 -13.49
C LEU A 15 9.20 -5.42 -14.84
N PRO A 16 9.20 -6.32 -15.84
CA PRO A 16 9.63 -5.99 -17.19
C PRO A 16 8.61 -5.10 -17.90
N ALA A 17 9.01 -4.52 -19.04
CA ALA A 17 8.07 -3.91 -19.99
C ALA A 17 6.96 -4.93 -20.38
N PRO A 18 5.71 -4.48 -20.57
CA PRO A 18 5.23 -3.08 -20.56
C PRO A 18 4.80 -2.56 -19.18
N PHE A 19 5.14 -3.26 -18.09
CA PHE A 19 4.68 -2.97 -16.72
C PHE A 19 5.64 -2.07 -15.91
N CYS A 20 6.88 -1.87 -16.35
CA CYS A 20 7.80 -0.93 -15.71
C CYS A 20 7.35 0.53 -15.92
N TYR A 21 7.66 1.38 -14.95
CA TYR A 21 7.28 2.79 -14.98
C TYR A 21 8.22 3.67 -14.16
N THR A 22 8.17 4.97 -14.43
CA THR A 22 8.76 6.00 -13.57
C THR A 22 7.67 6.80 -12.87
N LYS A 23 7.88 7.13 -11.60
CA LYS A 23 7.02 8.02 -10.81
C LYS A 23 7.80 9.26 -10.41
N LYS A 24 7.18 10.42 -10.57
CA LYS A 24 7.69 11.71 -10.08
C LYS A 24 6.70 12.29 -9.09
N LEU A 25 7.19 12.59 -7.90
CA LEU A 25 6.43 13.25 -6.84
C LEU A 25 7.13 14.56 -6.46
N LYS A 26 6.38 15.66 -6.43
CA LYS A 26 6.83 16.93 -5.83
C LYS A 26 5.90 17.29 -4.71
N ILE A 27 6.40 17.40 -3.49
CA ILE A 27 5.63 17.65 -2.28
C ILE A 27 6.13 18.96 -1.66
N THR A 28 5.24 19.94 -1.59
CA THR A 28 5.46 21.24 -0.97
C THR A 28 4.49 21.41 0.19
N PRO A 29 4.97 21.38 1.45
CA PRO A 29 4.09 21.62 2.57
C PRO A 29 3.53 23.05 2.55
N THR A 30 2.27 23.18 2.93
CA THR A 30 1.56 24.45 3.09
C THR A 30 1.05 24.58 4.53
N ALA A 31 0.38 25.68 4.86
CA ALA A 31 -0.21 25.87 6.18
C ALA A 31 -1.35 24.87 6.48
N THR A 32 -1.97 24.29 5.46
CA THR A 32 -3.20 23.49 5.57
C THR A 32 -3.11 22.09 5.00
N GLY A 33 -1.98 21.72 4.38
CA GLY A 33 -1.83 20.43 3.70
C GLY A 33 -0.45 20.27 3.06
N LEU A 34 -0.34 19.25 2.22
CA LEU A 34 0.83 19.00 1.38
C LEU A 34 0.46 19.16 -0.09
N HIS A 35 0.82 20.29 -0.69
CA HIS A 35 0.64 20.48 -2.12
C HIS A 35 1.51 19.48 -2.87
N THR A 36 0.90 18.66 -3.71
CA THR A 36 1.57 17.52 -4.33
C THR A 36 1.32 17.50 -5.83
N GLU A 37 2.38 17.41 -6.61
CA GLU A 37 2.34 17.08 -8.03
C GLU A 37 2.83 15.64 -8.23
N TYR A 38 2.05 14.85 -8.97
CA TYR A 38 2.30 13.45 -9.26
C TYR A 38 2.28 13.22 -10.76
N ALA A 39 3.21 12.40 -11.25
CA ALA A 39 3.21 11.86 -12.59
C ALA A 39 3.70 10.41 -12.58
N LEU A 40 3.05 9.54 -13.33
CA LEU A 40 3.50 8.18 -13.65
C LEU A 40 3.62 8.07 -15.16
N GLU A 41 4.78 7.62 -15.62
CA GLU A 41 5.06 7.37 -17.03
C GLU A 41 5.50 5.92 -17.19
N TYR A 42 4.76 5.12 -17.95
CA TYR A 42 5.21 3.79 -18.33
C TYR A 42 6.35 3.91 -19.35
N ILE A 43 7.37 3.07 -19.20
CA ILE A 43 8.60 3.14 -20.00
C ILE A 43 8.82 1.84 -20.79
N ASP A 44 9.73 1.90 -21.77
CA ASP A 44 10.17 0.77 -22.59
C ASP A 44 9.02 0.08 -23.36
N ARG A 45 8.04 0.88 -23.83
CA ARG A 45 6.86 0.41 -24.60
C ARG A 45 6.98 0.61 -26.11
N GLU A 46 8.05 1.24 -26.58
CA GLU A 46 8.25 1.59 -27.99
C GLU A 46 8.31 0.38 -28.94
N ASP A 47 8.67 -0.79 -28.41
CA ASP A 47 8.77 -2.05 -29.16
C ASP A 47 7.44 -2.83 -29.18
N PHE A 48 6.42 -2.39 -28.44
CA PHE A 48 5.12 -3.05 -28.39
C PHE A 48 4.15 -2.42 -29.38
N SER A 49 3.47 -3.25 -30.15
CA SER A 49 2.31 -2.83 -30.94
C SER A 49 1.11 -2.52 -30.03
N GLN A 50 0.15 -1.76 -30.56
CA GLN A 50 -1.10 -1.46 -29.84
C GLN A 50 -1.85 -2.74 -29.44
N GLU A 51 -1.89 -3.75 -30.31
CA GLU A 51 -2.55 -5.03 -30.03
C GLU A 51 -1.87 -5.78 -28.88
N GLU A 52 -0.53 -5.80 -28.84
CA GLU A 52 0.21 -6.40 -27.72
C GLU A 52 -0.01 -5.65 -26.41
N LEU A 53 -0.10 -4.31 -26.44
CA LEU A 53 -0.42 -3.53 -25.24
C LEU A 53 -1.85 -3.81 -24.75
N GLU A 54 -2.83 -3.88 -25.66
CA GLU A 54 -4.22 -4.18 -25.33
C GLU A 54 -4.40 -5.60 -24.77
N ASP A 55 -3.67 -6.58 -25.30
CA ASP A 55 -3.65 -7.97 -24.80
C ASP A 55 -3.10 -8.06 -23.36
N GLU A 56 -2.17 -7.18 -22.99
CA GLU A 56 -1.64 -7.04 -21.62
C GLU A 56 -2.51 -6.12 -20.73
N GLY A 57 -3.61 -5.57 -21.27
CA GLY A 57 -4.56 -4.73 -20.54
C GLY A 57 -4.26 -3.23 -20.54
N PHE A 58 -3.37 -2.76 -21.41
CA PHE A 58 -3.00 -1.35 -21.56
C PHE A 58 -3.73 -0.69 -22.73
N SER A 59 -4.03 0.60 -22.58
CA SER A 59 -4.64 1.40 -23.66
C SER A 59 -3.60 2.08 -24.56
N GLY A 60 -2.35 2.18 -24.11
CA GLY A 60 -1.28 2.92 -24.78
C GLY A 60 -1.17 4.38 -24.34
N ASP A 61 -2.17 4.91 -23.63
CA ASP A 61 -2.17 6.25 -22.99
C ASP A 61 -2.47 6.13 -21.49
N ASP A 62 -1.81 5.17 -20.83
CA ASP A 62 -2.05 4.85 -19.41
C ASP A 62 -1.22 5.71 -18.45
N ASN A 63 -0.55 6.75 -18.96
CA ASN A 63 0.23 7.66 -18.13
C ASN A 63 -0.69 8.46 -17.21
N GLU A 64 -0.30 8.60 -15.95
CA GLU A 64 -1.11 9.25 -14.94
C GLU A 64 -0.51 10.59 -14.56
N SER A 65 -1.35 11.59 -14.30
CA SER A 65 -0.89 12.82 -13.66
C SER A 65 -1.94 13.41 -12.74
N TRP A 66 -1.50 13.96 -11.61
CA TRP A 66 -2.39 14.57 -10.63
C TRP A 66 -1.72 15.74 -9.93
N LYS A 67 -2.52 16.75 -9.58
CA LYS A 67 -2.12 17.86 -8.72
C LYS A 67 -3.20 18.16 -7.70
N GLY A 68 -2.82 18.29 -6.44
CA GLY A 68 -3.75 18.62 -5.37
C GLY A 68 -3.09 18.66 -4.01
N ASP A 69 -3.89 18.70 -2.96
CA ASP A 69 -3.41 18.78 -1.58
C ASP A 69 -3.70 17.47 -0.84
N LEU A 70 -2.66 16.88 -0.26
CA LEU A 70 -2.77 15.74 0.66
C LEU A 70 -2.89 16.21 2.11
N HIS A 71 -3.45 15.37 2.98
CA HIS A 71 -3.64 15.70 4.40
C HIS A 71 -2.30 15.89 5.12
N THR A 72 -2.26 16.77 6.11
CA THR A 72 -1.07 17.06 6.92
C THR A 72 -0.53 15.88 7.73
N ASN A 73 -1.25 14.75 7.80
CA ASN A 73 -0.84 13.56 8.55
C ASN A 73 0.37 12.85 7.91
N TRP A 74 0.69 13.20 6.67
CA TRP A 74 1.85 12.75 5.93
C TRP A 74 3.15 13.48 6.32
N LEU A 75 3.04 14.66 6.95
CA LEU A 75 4.21 15.44 7.38
C LEU A 75 5.10 14.66 8.35
N GLU A 76 4.51 13.99 9.34
CA GLU A 76 5.27 13.22 10.33
C GLU A 76 6.06 12.08 9.67
N THR A 77 5.49 11.41 8.68
CA THR A 77 6.18 10.36 7.92
C THR A 77 7.36 10.93 7.15
N LEU A 78 7.17 12.07 6.47
CA LEU A 78 8.24 12.76 5.74
C LEU A 78 9.35 13.23 6.68
N ASP A 79 8.99 13.88 7.79
CA ASP A 79 9.96 14.30 8.81
C ASP A 79 10.74 13.10 9.35
N HIS A 80 10.07 11.99 9.62
CA HIS A 80 10.74 10.77 10.06
C HIS A 80 11.73 10.26 9.02
N LEU A 81 11.31 10.07 7.75
CA LEU A 81 12.17 9.56 6.67
C LEU A 81 13.43 10.41 6.46
N THR A 82 13.31 11.74 6.55
CA THR A 82 14.43 12.66 6.34
C THR A 82 15.38 12.76 7.54
N THR A 83 15.06 12.10 8.67
CA THR A 83 15.90 12.06 9.88
C THR A 83 16.57 10.71 10.11
N ILE A 84 16.21 9.68 9.32
CA ILE A 84 16.76 8.35 9.50
C ILE A 84 18.24 8.36 9.12
N LYS A 85 19.07 7.80 10.00
CA LYS A 85 20.50 7.67 9.76
C LYS A 85 20.76 6.66 8.65
N ARG A 86 21.88 6.86 7.95
CA ARG A 86 22.41 5.91 6.98
C ARG A 86 22.54 4.50 7.60
N GLY A 87 22.07 3.49 6.86
CA GLY A 87 22.10 2.09 7.27
C GLY A 87 23.00 1.23 6.38
N GLU A 88 22.81 -0.09 6.46
CA GLU A 88 23.33 -1.04 5.47
C GLU A 88 22.48 -0.97 4.20
N LYS A 89 23.10 -1.04 3.01
CA LYS A 89 22.38 -0.95 1.72
C LYS A 89 21.23 -1.95 1.70
N ALA A 90 20.01 -1.48 1.51
CA ALA A 90 18.90 -2.38 1.28
C ALA A 90 19.00 -2.98 -0.12
N SER A 91 18.58 -4.24 -0.28
CA SER A 91 18.37 -4.83 -1.60
C SER A 91 17.06 -4.28 -2.16
N SER A 92 17.13 -3.45 -3.20
CA SER A 92 15.99 -3.04 -4.03
C SER A 92 16.47 -3.02 -5.48
N ALA A 93 15.67 -3.54 -6.41
CA ALA A 93 15.94 -3.37 -7.84
C ALA A 93 15.45 -2.00 -8.33
N ASN A 94 14.63 -1.32 -7.53
CA ASN A 94 14.10 0.00 -7.85
C ASN A 94 15.13 1.08 -7.55
N GLU A 95 15.13 2.12 -8.38
CA GLU A 95 15.97 3.30 -8.16
C GLU A 95 15.13 4.43 -7.61
N CYS A 96 15.59 5.02 -6.51
CA CYS A 96 14.88 6.12 -5.84
C CYS A 96 15.85 7.27 -5.59
N ILE A 97 15.64 8.38 -6.30
CA ILE A 97 16.40 9.62 -6.12
C ILE A 97 15.50 10.61 -5.39
N VAL A 98 15.96 11.09 -4.25
CA VAL A 98 15.23 12.05 -3.42
C VAL A 98 15.99 13.36 -3.38
N HIS A 99 15.28 14.47 -3.58
CA HIS A 99 15.78 15.82 -3.34
C HIS A 99 15.01 16.47 -2.20
N ILE A 100 15.73 17.15 -1.29
CA ILE A 100 15.17 17.93 -0.20
C ILE A 100 15.64 19.37 -0.36
N ASP A 101 14.68 20.30 -0.51
CA ASP A 101 14.94 21.71 -0.79
C ASP A 101 15.88 21.92 -2.00
N GLY A 102 15.82 21.01 -2.97
CA GLY A 102 16.62 21.02 -4.21
C GLY A 102 17.94 20.24 -4.12
N GLU A 103 18.40 19.89 -2.93
CA GLU A 103 19.65 19.15 -2.72
C GLU A 103 19.41 17.64 -2.74
N VAL A 104 20.32 16.87 -3.34
CA VAL A 104 20.24 15.40 -3.35
C VAL A 104 20.32 14.88 -1.92
N PHE A 105 19.37 14.03 -1.53
CA PHE A 105 19.32 13.38 -0.23
C PHE A 105 19.77 11.93 -0.33
N ASP A 106 20.68 11.53 0.55
CA ASP A 106 21.20 10.16 0.61
C ASP A 106 20.18 9.23 1.26
N THR A 107 19.55 8.37 0.45
CA THR A 107 18.58 7.36 0.89
C THR A 107 19.25 6.05 1.35
N TYR A 108 20.58 5.97 1.34
CA TYR A 108 21.33 4.73 1.56
C TYR A 108 20.99 4.03 2.89
N GLY A 109 20.58 2.77 2.75
CA GLY A 109 20.13 1.90 3.84
C GLY A 109 18.72 2.19 4.36
N ASN A 110 17.98 3.05 3.66
CA ASN A 110 16.58 3.36 3.93
C ASN A 110 15.70 3.23 2.67
N GLU A 111 16.25 2.65 1.59
CA GLU A 111 15.58 2.54 0.28
C GLU A 111 14.22 1.85 0.42
N SER A 112 14.16 0.71 1.13
CA SER A 112 12.89 0.00 1.40
C SER A 112 11.83 0.83 2.15
N ARG A 113 12.24 1.81 2.96
CA ARG A 113 11.31 2.71 3.66
C ARG A 113 10.77 3.78 2.72
N TRP A 114 11.61 4.26 1.80
CA TRP A 114 11.19 5.16 0.73
C TRP A 114 10.25 4.44 -0.24
N ASP A 115 10.57 3.21 -0.65
CA ASP A 115 9.69 2.38 -1.50
C ASP A 115 8.31 2.24 -0.86
N TYR A 116 8.26 1.89 0.43
CA TYR A 116 7.00 1.77 1.17
C TYR A 116 6.25 3.10 1.26
N PHE A 117 6.94 4.21 1.54
CA PHE A 117 6.34 5.54 1.55
C PHE A 117 5.75 5.91 0.18
N ILE A 118 6.48 5.65 -0.90
CA ILE A 118 6.04 5.94 -2.28
C ILE A 118 4.77 5.14 -2.59
N GLN A 119 4.68 3.88 -2.15
CA GLN A 119 3.46 3.08 -2.28
C GLN A 119 2.29 3.70 -1.51
N GLU A 120 2.45 4.00 -0.21
CA GLU A 120 1.35 4.53 0.59
C GLU A 120 0.91 5.94 0.16
N ILE A 121 1.85 6.83 -0.22
CA ILE A 121 1.53 8.18 -0.68
C ILE A 121 0.84 8.15 -2.05
N THR A 122 1.20 7.20 -2.93
CA THR A 122 0.50 6.99 -4.21
C THR A 122 -0.95 6.58 -3.95
N GLN A 123 -1.19 5.66 -3.01
CA GLN A 123 -2.54 5.27 -2.60
C GLN A 123 -3.34 6.45 -2.01
N ALA A 124 -2.68 7.32 -1.23
CA ALA A 124 -3.31 8.55 -0.74
C ALA A 124 -3.69 9.51 -1.88
N ILE A 125 -2.86 9.59 -2.93
CA ILE A 125 -3.16 10.36 -4.15
C ILE A 125 -4.37 9.75 -4.86
N TYR A 126 -4.38 8.44 -5.11
CA TYR A 126 -5.48 7.77 -5.80
C TYR A 126 -6.83 7.93 -5.08
N GLU A 127 -6.84 7.78 -3.75
CA GLU A 127 -8.03 8.04 -2.93
C GLU A 127 -8.47 9.52 -2.98
N THR A 128 -7.53 10.46 -2.98
CA THR A 128 -7.83 11.90 -3.01
C THR A 128 -8.29 12.35 -4.39
N ALA A 129 -7.72 11.75 -5.44
CA ALA A 129 -8.08 11.95 -6.83
C ALA A 129 -9.40 11.26 -7.22
N THR A 130 -9.98 10.45 -6.32
CA THR A 130 -11.18 9.62 -6.55
C THR A 130 -11.01 8.56 -7.65
N TRP A 131 -9.76 8.17 -7.93
CA TRP A 131 -9.43 7.09 -8.87
C TRP A 131 -9.62 5.72 -8.20
N GLU A 132 -9.33 5.64 -6.90
CA GLU A 132 -9.54 4.44 -6.09
C GLU A 132 -10.37 4.74 -4.84
N GLU A 133 -11.10 3.73 -4.37
CA GLU A 133 -11.83 3.75 -3.11
C GLU A 133 -10.92 3.35 -1.94
N ALA A 134 -11.31 3.71 -0.72
CA ALA A 134 -10.59 3.31 0.49
C ALA A 134 -10.51 1.78 0.64
N LEU A 135 -9.32 1.27 0.95
CA LEU A 135 -9.06 -0.15 1.09
C LEU A 135 -9.93 -0.77 2.19
N THR A 136 -10.62 -1.87 1.87
CA THR A 136 -11.52 -2.55 2.81
C THR A 136 -11.13 -4.02 2.99
N ILE A 137 -10.59 -4.34 4.16
CA ILE A 137 -10.28 -5.73 4.55
C ILE A 137 -11.46 -6.30 5.35
N ARG A 138 -11.95 -7.48 4.98
CA ARG A 138 -13.02 -8.18 5.72
C ARG A 138 -12.44 -9.36 6.47
N TYR A 139 -12.80 -9.50 7.75
CA TYR A 139 -12.29 -10.56 8.62
C TYR A 139 -13.44 -11.32 9.28
N CYS A 140 -13.27 -12.62 9.44
CA CYS A 140 -14.18 -13.46 10.19
C CYS A 140 -13.45 -14.61 10.90
N LYS A 141 -13.66 -14.73 12.21
CA LYS A 141 -13.24 -15.89 13.02
C LYS A 141 -14.47 -16.76 13.30
N LYS A 142 -14.63 -17.84 12.54
CA LYS A 142 -15.75 -18.79 12.68
C LYS A 142 -15.45 -19.78 13.80
N GLU A 143 -16.08 -19.58 14.96
CA GLU A 143 -16.19 -20.60 16.01
C GLU A 143 -17.58 -21.27 15.99
N SER A 144 -18.57 -20.63 15.36
CA SER A 144 -19.90 -21.14 15.08
C SER A 144 -20.46 -20.48 13.79
N ASP A 145 -21.57 -21.01 13.26
CA ASP A 145 -22.19 -20.52 12.01
C ASP A 145 -22.46 -19.00 11.98
N LYS A 146 -22.70 -18.39 13.15
CA LYS A 146 -23.10 -16.98 13.29
C LYS A 146 -21.98 -16.00 13.63
N ALA A 147 -20.70 -16.33 13.39
CA ALA A 147 -19.64 -15.35 13.65
C ALA A 147 -19.81 -14.10 12.77
N PRO A 148 -19.76 -12.88 13.36
CA PRO A 148 -19.95 -11.64 12.63
C PRO A 148 -18.75 -11.37 11.70
N ILE A 149 -19.04 -10.75 10.56
CA ILE A 149 -18.00 -10.21 9.69
C ILE A 149 -17.61 -8.84 10.21
N GLN A 150 -16.32 -8.66 10.41
CA GLN A 150 -15.73 -7.39 10.79
C GLN A 150 -15.14 -6.74 9.53
N LYS A 151 -15.29 -5.42 9.40
CA LYS A 151 -14.76 -4.66 8.26
C LYS A 151 -13.76 -3.63 8.75
N LEU A 152 -12.52 -3.73 8.29
CA LEU A 152 -11.47 -2.75 8.50
C LEU A 152 -11.40 -1.85 7.26
N GLN A 153 -11.72 -0.58 7.44
CA GLN A 153 -11.57 0.45 6.40
C GLN A 153 -10.27 1.21 6.66
N ILE A 154 -9.41 1.28 5.66
CA ILE A 154 -8.12 1.96 5.69
C ILE A 154 -8.21 3.13 4.73
N PHE A 155 -7.90 4.33 5.22
CA PHE A 155 -7.93 5.57 4.45
C PHE A 155 -6.51 6.12 4.36
N PHE A 156 -5.84 5.93 3.24
CA PHE A 156 -4.50 6.46 2.98
C PHE A 156 -4.52 8.00 2.90
N ARG A 157 -5.59 8.60 2.33
CA ARG A 157 -5.70 10.07 2.21
C ARG A 157 -5.55 10.80 3.55
N THR A 158 -6.07 10.21 4.64
CA THR A 158 -6.00 10.76 6.00
C THR A 158 -5.05 9.97 6.90
N ARG A 159 -4.46 8.88 6.42
CA ARG A 159 -3.60 7.97 7.19
C ARG A 159 -4.29 7.48 8.48
N THR A 160 -5.54 7.02 8.33
CA THR A 160 -6.40 6.56 9.44
C THR A 160 -7.04 5.23 9.08
N ALA A 161 -7.35 4.40 10.09
CA ALA A 161 -8.11 3.18 9.89
C ALA A 161 -9.21 3.00 10.94
N THR A 162 -10.33 2.44 10.52
CA THR A 162 -11.50 2.21 11.37
C THR A 162 -12.02 0.80 11.23
N LEU A 163 -12.24 0.14 12.37
CA LEU A 163 -12.86 -1.16 12.46
C LEU A 163 -14.35 -1.02 12.75
N ASN A 164 -15.17 -1.50 11.83
CA ASN A 164 -16.61 -1.62 11.97
C ASN A 164 -16.98 -3.04 12.39
N GLN A 165 -17.47 -3.18 13.62
CA GLN A 165 -18.14 -4.38 14.11
C GLN A 165 -19.65 -4.19 13.97
N THR A 166 -20.36 -5.21 13.49
CA THR A 166 -21.83 -5.20 13.43
C THR A 166 -22.38 -4.74 14.80
N ASP A 167 -23.18 -3.67 14.80
CA ASP A 167 -23.85 -3.06 15.96
C ASP A 167 -22.99 -2.27 16.97
N LYS A 168 -21.77 -1.85 16.61
CA LYS A 168 -20.94 -0.96 17.46
C LYS A 168 -20.44 0.26 16.71
N THR A 169 -20.12 1.32 17.47
CA THR A 169 -19.39 2.49 16.96
C THR A 169 -18.04 2.05 16.40
N ALA A 170 -17.66 2.62 15.25
CA ALA A 170 -16.37 2.38 14.62
C ALA A 170 -15.22 2.61 15.62
N LYS A 171 -14.32 1.63 15.75
CA LYS A 171 -13.12 1.71 16.60
C LYS A 171 -11.94 2.17 15.75
N SER A 172 -11.24 3.21 16.18
CA SER A 172 -9.97 3.61 15.54
C SER A 172 -8.91 2.51 15.69
N VAL A 173 -8.12 2.27 14.65
CA VAL A 173 -7.03 1.30 14.65
C VAL A 173 -5.71 2.03 14.43
N GLU A 174 -4.71 1.71 15.25
CA GLU A 174 -3.37 2.29 15.16
C GLU A 174 -2.71 1.98 13.82
N TRP A 175 -2.16 3.01 13.16
CA TRP A 175 -1.58 2.87 11.81
C TRP A 175 -0.43 1.86 11.75
N ASN A 176 0.35 1.70 12.84
CA ASN A 176 1.41 0.70 12.90
C ASN A 176 0.89 -0.73 12.71
N HIS A 177 -0.28 -1.07 13.27
CA HIS A 177 -0.89 -2.38 13.03
C HIS A 177 -1.32 -2.55 11.57
N ILE A 178 -1.81 -1.48 10.94
CA ILE A 178 -2.16 -1.47 9.51
C ILE A 178 -0.92 -1.74 8.65
N GLN A 179 0.19 -1.05 8.92
CA GLN A 179 1.43 -1.24 8.16
C GLN A 179 1.97 -2.68 8.30
N GLN A 180 1.91 -3.24 9.51
CA GLN A 180 2.28 -4.64 9.75
C GLN A 180 1.37 -5.62 8.98
N LEU A 181 0.06 -5.37 8.98
CA LEU A 181 -0.91 -6.20 8.26
C LEU A 181 -0.65 -6.17 6.75
N LEU A 182 -0.58 -4.97 6.16
CA LEU A 182 -0.38 -4.79 4.72
C LEU A 182 0.93 -5.40 4.25
N LYS A 183 2.02 -5.23 5.02
CA LYS A 183 3.30 -5.86 4.70
C LYS A 183 3.19 -7.39 4.61
N LEU A 184 2.42 -8.01 5.50
CA LEU A 184 2.24 -9.46 5.49
C LEU A 184 1.28 -9.93 4.38
N TYR A 185 0.26 -9.13 4.06
CA TYR A 185 -0.64 -9.41 2.94
C TYR A 185 0.04 -9.28 1.59
N TYR A 186 0.84 -8.24 1.36
CA TYR A 186 1.61 -8.10 0.11
C TYR A 186 2.71 -9.15 -0.04
N LEU A 187 3.24 -9.66 1.07
CA LEU A 187 4.14 -10.82 1.02
C LEU A 187 3.40 -12.13 0.75
N GLN A 188 2.09 -12.20 0.96
CA GLN A 188 1.35 -13.44 0.85
C GLN A 188 1.02 -13.74 -0.61
N GLU A 189 1.70 -14.72 -1.18
CA GLU A 189 1.23 -15.37 -2.40
C GLU A 189 0.09 -16.32 -2.04
N PHE A 190 -1.12 -16.01 -2.50
CA PHE A 190 -2.28 -16.86 -2.28
C PHE A 190 -2.23 -18.09 -3.20
N LYS A 191 -2.40 -19.28 -2.63
CA LYS A 191 -2.47 -20.53 -3.39
C LYS A 191 -3.67 -20.52 -4.34
N GLU A 192 -3.43 -20.92 -5.58
CA GLU A 192 -4.48 -21.07 -6.58
C GLU A 192 -5.56 -22.04 -6.09
N GLY A 193 -6.83 -21.67 -6.27
CA GLY A 193 -7.99 -22.46 -5.83
C GLY A 193 -8.29 -22.45 -4.32
N GLU A 194 -7.42 -21.92 -3.47
CA GLU A 194 -7.61 -21.85 -2.00
C GLU A 194 -8.37 -20.58 -1.56
N HIS A 195 -9.47 -20.29 -2.25
CA HIS A 195 -10.32 -19.13 -1.99
C HIS A 195 -11.80 -19.46 -2.17
N SER A 196 -12.68 -18.62 -1.61
CA SER A 196 -14.11 -18.73 -1.80
C SER A 196 -14.75 -17.38 -2.12
N ASN A 197 -15.67 -17.37 -3.08
CA ASN A 197 -16.52 -16.20 -3.36
C ASN A 197 -17.66 -16.03 -2.34
N LYS A 198 -17.81 -16.98 -1.40
CA LYS A 198 -18.81 -16.94 -0.33
C LYS A 198 -18.10 -16.91 1.00
N ILE A 199 -18.77 -16.32 1.99
CA ILE A 199 -18.30 -16.33 3.38
C ILE A 199 -18.18 -17.81 3.83
N PRO A 200 -17.00 -18.25 4.30
CA PRO A 200 -16.79 -19.62 4.74
C PRO A 200 -17.73 -20.01 5.89
N ASN A 201 -18.22 -21.25 5.85
CA ASN A 201 -19.13 -21.82 6.86
C ASN A 201 -18.42 -22.78 7.84
N GLN A 202 -17.17 -23.16 7.55
CA GLN A 202 -16.38 -24.03 8.41
C GLN A 202 -15.70 -23.23 9.52
N ALA A 203 -15.35 -23.93 10.62
CA ALA A 203 -14.60 -23.31 11.69
C ALA A 203 -13.20 -22.91 11.22
N GLY A 204 -12.76 -21.69 11.52
CA GLY A 204 -11.48 -21.17 11.03
C GLY A 204 -11.33 -19.66 11.13
N ILE A 205 -10.17 -19.18 10.68
CA ILE A 205 -9.85 -17.76 10.55
C ILE A 205 -9.78 -17.44 9.07
N TYR A 206 -10.61 -16.50 8.64
CA TYR A 206 -10.75 -16.11 7.25
C TYR A 206 -10.59 -14.61 7.09
N SER A 207 -9.98 -14.22 5.97
CA SER A 207 -9.90 -12.81 5.58
C SER A 207 -10.09 -12.66 4.07
N ASP A 208 -10.63 -11.51 3.70
CA ASP A 208 -10.61 -10.96 2.35
C ASP A 208 -9.69 -9.73 2.38
N PRO A 209 -8.55 -9.76 1.65
CA PRO A 209 -7.59 -8.68 1.60
C PRO A 209 -8.02 -7.49 0.71
N SER A 210 -9.28 -7.47 0.24
CA SER A 210 -9.91 -6.49 -0.66
C SER A 210 -9.97 -6.90 -2.14
N ASP A 211 -9.79 -8.20 -2.46
CA ASP A 211 -10.00 -8.75 -3.81
C ASP A 211 -11.41 -9.36 -3.98
N GLY A 212 -12.20 -9.40 -2.91
CA GLY A 212 -13.57 -9.92 -2.91
C GLY A 212 -13.67 -11.41 -2.59
N PHE A 213 -12.55 -12.11 -2.43
CA PHE A 213 -12.49 -13.53 -2.11
C PHE A 213 -12.08 -13.77 -0.65
N TRP A 214 -12.57 -14.89 -0.08
CA TRP A 214 -12.27 -15.31 1.28
C TRP A 214 -11.18 -16.37 1.30
N TYR A 215 -10.14 -16.12 2.09
CA TYR A 215 -8.99 -16.99 2.24
C TYR A 215 -8.88 -17.52 3.66
N GLY A 216 -8.62 -18.82 3.81
CA GLY A 216 -8.28 -19.40 5.12
C GLY A 216 -6.83 -19.04 5.49
N ILE A 217 -6.63 -18.18 6.49
CA ILE A 217 -5.30 -17.60 6.81
C ILE A 217 -4.23 -18.67 7.11
N LYS A 218 -4.63 -19.81 7.69
CA LYS A 218 -3.71 -20.89 8.04
C LYS A 218 -3.19 -21.71 6.85
N ASN A 219 -3.91 -21.73 5.73
CA ASN A 219 -3.60 -22.65 4.62
C ASN A 219 -3.37 -21.94 3.28
N SER A 220 -3.81 -20.69 3.17
CA SER A 220 -3.89 -19.97 1.90
C SER A 220 -2.56 -19.41 1.39
N SER A 221 -1.52 -19.28 2.23
CA SER A 221 -0.22 -18.78 1.76
C SER A 221 0.64 -19.89 1.14
N ALA A 222 1.25 -19.60 0.00
CA ALA A 222 2.25 -20.44 -0.68
C ALA A 222 3.68 -20.20 -0.18
N ASN A 223 3.98 -18.99 0.31
CA ASN A 223 5.36 -18.51 0.50
C ASN A 223 5.67 -17.96 1.91
N LEU A 224 4.68 -17.70 2.77
CA LEU A 224 4.94 -17.25 4.13
C LEU A 224 5.53 -18.39 4.97
N ASN A 225 6.64 -18.09 5.67
CA ASN A 225 7.19 -19.01 6.64
C ASN A 225 6.34 -19.05 7.93
N LYS A 226 6.57 -20.06 8.79
CA LYS A 226 5.82 -20.26 10.03
C LYS A 226 5.79 -19.02 10.94
N GLY A 227 6.92 -18.32 11.09
CA GLY A 227 7.00 -17.12 11.92
C GLY A 227 6.21 -15.94 11.36
N GLN A 228 6.24 -15.74 10.04
CA GLN A 228 5.42 -14.72 9.36
C GLN A 228 3.93 -15.04 9.47
N GLN A 229 3.56 -16.31 9.36
CA GLN A 229 2.18 -16.75 9.51
C GLN A 229 1.66 -16.56 10.94
N GLU A 230 2.45 -16.91 11.95
CA GLU A 230 2.12 -16.65 13.36
C GLU A 230 1.97 -15.15 13.62
N LYS A 231 2.87 -14.33 13.06
CA LYS A 231 2.80 -12.87 13.17
C LYS A 231 1.56 -12.30 12.48
N LEU A 232 1.17 -12.84 11.32
CA LEU A 232 -0.06 -12.42 10.63
C LEU A 232 -1.29 -12.70 11.48
N ILE A 233 -1.39 -13.90 12.06
CA ILE A 233 -2.49 -14.24 12.97
C ILE A 233 -2.51 -13.30 14.18
N GLN A 234 -1.34 -13.03 14.78
CA GLN A 234 -1.23 -12.11 15.90
C GLN A 234 -1.73 -10.70 15.54
N VAL A 235 -1.29 -10.13 14.41
CA VAL A 235 -1.71 -8.79 13.97
C VAL A 235 -3.21 -8.75 13.70
N LEU A 236 -3.77 -9.80 13.10
CA LEU A 236 -5.22 -9.92 12.92
C LEU A 236 -5.96 -9.96 14.26
N GLU A 237 -5.45 -10.67 15.27
CA GLU A 237 -6.06 -10.68 16.60
C GLU A 237 -5.91 -9.33 17.34
N GLU A 238 -4.81 -8.62 17.16
CA GLU A 238 -4.62 -7.26 17.71
C GLU A 238 -5.59 -6.23 17.12
N ILE A 239 -5.92 -6.37 15.83
CA ILE A 239 -6.85 -5.49 15.13
C ILE A 239 -8.30 -5.88 15.42
N PHE A 240 -8.65 -7.15 15.21
CA PHE A 240 -10.03 -7.64 15.16
C PHE A 240 -10.52 -8.31 16.46
N GLY A 241 -9.65 -8.54 17.44
CA GLY A 241 -9.95 -9.13 18.75
C GLY A 241 -10.55 -8.19 19.78
#